data_AF-A0A9D2U2D9-F1
#
_entry.id   AF-A0A9D2U2D9-F1
#
_cell.length_a   1.000
_cell.length_b   1.000
_cell.length_c   1.000
_cell.angle_alpha   90.00
_cell.angle_beta   90.00
_cell.angle_gamma   90.00
#
_symmetry.space_group_name_H-M   'P 1'
#
loop_
_entity.id
_entity.type
_entity.pdbx_description
1 polymer ?
#
loop_
_entity_poly.entity_id
_entity_poly.type
_entity_poly.pdbx_seq_one_letter_code
_entity_poly.pdbx_strand_id
1 'polypeptide(L)'
;MKVQELRQMLRDTDRSLVEKAFVESYKQLKKAQKEEADYLIRTILSGESEKSGAKKEKQSFEELEAQIETFLANAKAGNYYAPNRVIPKSQRPKWRFLVKGYIKELGKTAPESGRYERASELLRDIYALLCQACNYYLFSTEDAFRSVGWRQEELFHLLVSKTFGKGFSKENVAEMTIMACTGGLSRESLYYGQQTVLLSELKTSDVKYMAMETIKEEVQKRKEKLSELVRFDHQRDYLEEEINNFCDLFLMLSLSLAETEQGVKYYFKNSIEMQKEIILYRALEAADILGDDEAWIEIYKYGLLKKIKPRDELTKEYKEKSGRISKTQGF
;
A
#
# COMPACT_ATOMS: atom_id res chain seq x y z
N MET A 1 24.18 -2.25 -18.48
CA MET A 1 24.96 -3.50 -18.62
C MET A 1 24.25 -4.61 -17.86
N LYS A 2 23.93 -5.72 -18.52
CA LYS A 2 23.31 -6.90 -17.90
C LYS A 2 24.36 -7.68 -17.09
N VAL A 3 23.91 -8.50 -16.13
CA VAL A 3 24.82 -9.31 -15.29
C VAL A 3 25.71 -10.24 -16.12
N GLN A 4 25.19 -10.79 -17.22
CA GLN A 4 25.97 -11.64 -18.12
C GLN A 4 27.07 -10.88 -18.86
N GLU A 5 26.79 -9.64 -19.30
CA GLU A 5 27.78 -8.77 -19.96
C GLU A 5 28.89 -8.38 -18.99
N LEU A 6 28.55 -8.05 -17.75
CA LEU A 6 29.52 -7.78 -16.69
C LEU A 6 30.38 -9.00 -16.40
N ARG A 7 29.78 -10.19 -16.31
CA ARG A 7 30.53 -11.44 -16.10
C ARG A 7 31.51 -11.72 -17.23
N GLN A 8 31.14 -11.44 -18.48
CA GLN A 8 32.03 -11.63 -19.61
C GLN A 8 33.21 -10.64 -19.55
N MET A 9 32.92 -9.36 -19.30
CA MET A 9 33.93 -8.32 -19.15
C MET A 9 34.95 -8.63 -18.05
N LEU A 10 34.47 -9.15 -16.90
CA LEU A 10 35.34 -9.49 -15.77
C LEU A 10 36.18 -10.77 -15.98
N ARG A 11 35.75 -11.70 -16.84
CA ARG A 11 36.50 -12.94 -17.11
C ARG A 11 37.79 -12.69 -17.86
N ASP A 12 37.77 -11.76 -18.80
CA ASP A 12 38.87 -11.49 -19.72
C ASP A 12 39.84 -10.41 -19.19
N THR A 13 39.59 -9.91 -17.97
CA THR A 13 40.34 -8.83 -17.32
C THR A 13 41.30 -9.38 -16.26
N ASP A 14 42.49 -8.78 -16.12
CA ASP A 14 43.43 -9.11 -15.05
C ASP A 14 42.77 -8.96 -13.66
N ARG A 15 42.93 -9.99 -12.82
CA ARG A 15 42.37 -10.07 -11.48
C ARG A 15 42.79 -8.90 -10.59
N SER A 16 44.01 -8.37 -10.79
CA SER A 16 44.50 -7.18 -10.08
C SER A 16 43.65 -5.93 -10.39
N LEU A 17 43.24 -5.78 -11.66
CA LEU A 17 42.39 -4.68 -12.12
C LEU A 17 40.94 -4.87 -11.68
N VAL A 18 40.47 -6.12 -11.64
CA VAL A 18 39.15 -6.46 -11.10
C VAL A 18 39.06 -6.11 -9.61
N GLU A 19 40.07 -6.46 -8.82
CA GLU A 19 40.14 -6.12 -7.40
C GLU A 19 40.13 -4.60 -7.19
N LYS A 20 40.95 -3.87 -7.97
CA LYS A 20 40.97 -2.40 -7.93
C LYS A 20 39.62 -1.79 -8.29
N ALA A 21 38.99 -2.24 -9.38
CA ALA A 21 37.68 -1.76 -9.81
C ALA A 21 36.60 -2.05 -8.75
N PHE A 22 36.68 -3.21 -8.10
CA PHE A 22 35.77 -3.61 -7.03
C PHE A 22 35.90 -2.69 -5.81
N VAL A 23 37.12 -2.43 -5.35
CA VAL A 23 37.40 -1.54 -4.22
C VAL A 23 36.97 -0.10 -4.51
N GLU A 24 37.27 0.43 -5.71
CA GLU A 24 36.85 1.78 -6.09
C GLU A 24 35.33 1.90 -6.22
N SER A 25 34.64 0.88 -6.74
CA SER A 25 33.17 0.84 -6.79
C SER A 25 32.57 0.79 -5.38
N TYR A 26 33.17 -0.01 -4.49
CA TYR A 26 32.73 -0.13 -3.10
C TYR A 26 32.90 1.19 -2.32
N LYS A 27 33.94 1.98 -2.60
CA LYS A 27 34.14 3.29 -1.97
C LYS A 27 32.99 4.26 -2.23
N GLN A 28 32.36 4.19 -3.41
CA GLN A 28 31.24 5.06 -3.81
C GLN A 28 29.93 4.78 -3.06
N LEU A 29 29.84 3.64 -2.36
CA LEU A 29 28.64 3.28 -1.61
C LEU A 29 28.50 4.12 -0.32
N LYS A 30 27.25 4.50 0.00
CA LYS A 30 26.90 5.11 1.29
C LYS A 30 27.03 4.07 2.42
N LYS A 31 27.16 4.52 3.67
CA LYS A 31 27.36 3.64 4.84
C LYS A 31 26.34 2.49 4.92
N ALA A 32 25.05 2.79 4.77
CA ALA A 32 23.99 1.77 4.79
C ALA A 32 24.11 0.73 3.66
N GLN A 33 24.60 1.15 2.48
CA GLN A 33 24.82 0.25 1.34
C GLN A 33 26.08 -0.59 1.51
N LYS A 34 27.11 -0.05 2.19
CA LYS A 34 28.33 -0.79 2.55
C LYS A 34 28.03 -1.93 3.52
N GLU A 35 27.21 -1.68 4.54
CA GLU A 35 26.79 -2.70 5.50
C GLU A 35 26.00 -3.84 4.81
N GLU A 36 25.20 -3.52 3.79
CA GLU A 36 24.50 -4.53 2.96
C GLU A 36 25.46 -5.32 2.05
N ALA A 37 26.39 -4.62 1.39
CA ALA A 37 27.38 -5.23 0.51
C ALA A 37 28.36 -6.13 1.29
N ASP A 38 28.82 -5.71 2.47
CA ASP A 38 29.80 -6.43 3.30
C ASP A 38 29.37 -7.85 3.63
N TYR A 39 28.10 -8.04 3.95
CA TYR A 39 27.55 -9.35 4.23
C TYR A 39 27.66 -10.27 3.00
N LEU A 40 27.22 -9.81 1.84
CA LEU A 40 27.28 -10.57 0.58
C LEU A 40 28.73 -10.88 0.19
N ILE A 41 29.63 -9.91 0.28
CA ILE A 41 31.04 -10.05 -0.08
C ILE A 41 31.72 -11.09 0.82
N ARG A 42 31.53 -10.98 2.14
CA ARG A 42 32.12 -11.92 3.11
C ARG A 42 31.60 -13.33 2.90
N THR A 43 30.31 -13.49 2.57
CA THR A 43 29.68 -14.80 2.32
C THR A 43 30.20 -15.45 1.03
N ILE A 44 30.46 -14.65 -0.01
CA ILE A 44 31.01 -15.15 -1.27
C ILE A 44 32.49 -15.52 -1.11
N LEU A 45 33.28 -14.66 -0.46
CA LEU A 45 34.71 -14.88 -0.25
C LEU A 45 35.01 -16.00 0.76
N SER A 46 34.12 -16.28 1.71
CA SER A 46 34.25 -17.41 2.64
C SER A 46 33.96 -18.77 1.99
N GLY A 47 33.57 -18.80 0.71
CA GLY A 47 33.21 -20.03 0.00
C GLY A 47 31.85 -20.60 0.38
N GLU A 48 31.09 -19.95 1.28
CA GLU A 48 29.72 -20.37 1.63
C GLU A 48 28.76 -20.28 0.43
N SER A 49 29.10 -19.47 -0.58
CA SER A 49 28.35 -19.37 -1.84
C SER A 49 28.51 -20.59 -2.77
N GLU A 50 29.57 -21.41 -2.65
CA GLU A 50 29.74 -22.58 -3.53
C GLU A 50 28.76 -23.72 -3.20
N LYS A 51 28.12 -23.70 -2.02
CA LYS A 51 26.99 -24.59 -1.70
C LYS A 51 25.67 -24.18 -2.36
N SER A 52 25.61 -23.03 -3.06
CA SER A 52 24.39 -22.54 -3.72
C SER A 52 24.14 -23.12 -5.12
N GLY A 53 25.00 -24.04 -5.58
CA GLY A 53 24.73 -24.90 -6.75
C GLY A 53 23.79 -26.07 -6.47
N ALA A 54 23.40 -26.30 -5.21
CA ALA A 54 22.25 -27.14 -4.93
C ALA A 54 21.02 -26.42 -5.52
N LYS A 55 20.29 -27.09 -6.44
CA LYS A 55 18.89 -26.74 -6.69
C LYS A 55 18.29 -26.48 -5.32
N LYS A 56 17.90 -25.24 -5.00
CA LYS A 56 17.04 -24.99 -3.84
C LYS A 56 15.91 -26.00 -4.00
N GLU A 57 15.86 -26.99 -3.12
CA GLU A 57 14.73 -27.90 -3.09
C GLU A 57 13.50 -27.01 -3.08
N LYS A 58 12.57 -27.31 -3.97
CA LYS A 58 11.37 -26.52 -4.14
C LYS A 58 10.59 -26.70 -2.85
N GLN A 59 10.74 -25.73 -1.93
CA GLN A 59 10.05 -25.70 -0.64
C GLN A 59 8.58 -26.02 -0.89
N SER A 60 8.04 -26.95 -0.09
CA SER A 60 6.63 -27.31 -0.22
C SER A 60 5.77 -26.12 0.23
N PHE A 61 4.51 -26.08 -0.22
CA PHE A 61 3.62 -25.01 0.22
C PHE A 61 3.30 -25.16 1.70
N GLU A 62 3.19 -26.39 2.17
CA GLU A 62 2.94 -26.75 3.56
C GLU A 62 4.07 -26.24 4.48
N GLU A 63 5.32 -26.38 4.05
CA GLU A 63 6.46 -25.80 4.77
C GLU A 63 6.45 -24.27 4.74
N LEU A 64 6.10 -23.66 3.62
CA LEU A 64 6.00 -22.21 3.49
C LEU A 64 4.92 -21.64 4.41
N GLU A 65 3.75 -22.27 4.41
CA GLU A 65 2.61 -21.94 5.26
C GLU A 65 2.99 -22.02 6.74
N ALA A 66 3.53 -23.15 7.21
CA ALA A 66 3.95 -23.31 8.59
C ALA A 66 5.00 -22.27 9.04
N GLN A 67 5.92 -21.90 8.13
CA GLN A 67 6.91 -20.85 8.39
C GLN A 67 6.27 -19.46 8.51
N ILE A 68 5.31 -19.13 7.64
CA ILE A 68 4.58 -17.86 7.68
C ILE A 68 3.75 -17.76 8.96
N GLU A 69 3.00 -18.80 9.32
CA GLU A 69 2.18 -18.82 10.53
C GLU A 69 3.02 -18.67 11.80
N THR A 70 4.13 -19.41 11.88
CA THR A 70 5.10 -19.28 12.98
C THR A 70 5.69 -17.87 13.04
N PHE A 71 5.99 -17.29 11.87
CA PHE A 71 6.48 -15.92 11.78
C PHE A 71 5.44 -14.91 12.30
N LEU A 72 4.20 -14.99 11.83
CA LEU A 72 3.10 -14.10 12.21
C LEU A 72 2.83 -14.17 13.72
N ALA A 73 2.77 -15.37 14.29
CA ALA A 73 2.57 -15.56 15.72
C ALA A 73 3.69 -14.90 16.54
N ASN A 74 4.95 -15.10 16.13
CA ASN A 74 6.10 -14.49 16.80
C ASN A 74 6.16 -12.96 16.66
N ALA A 75 5.77 -12.43 15.51
CA ALA A 75 5.69 -10.99 15.28
C ALA A 75 4.64 -10.34 16.18
N LYS A 76 3.44 -10.92 16.24
CA LYS A 76 2.35 -10.45 17.12
C LYS A 76 2.71 -10.57 18.61
N ALA A 77 3.52 -11.57 18.98
CA ALA A 77 4.06 -11.71 20.34
C ALA A 77 5.20 -10.73 20.67
N GLY A 78 5.63 -9.88 19.72
CA GLY A 78 6.71 -8.91 19.92
C GLY A 78 8.12 -9.52 19.94
N ASN A 79 8.28 -10.79 19.56
CA ASN A 79 9.55 -11.52 19.65
C ASN A 79 10.61 -11.01 18.66
N TYR A 80 10.24 -10.22 17.66
CA TYR A 80 11.19 -9.59 16.75
C TYR A 80 11.66 -8.19 17.21
N TYR A 81 10.96 -7.55 18.15
CA TYR A 81 11.33 -6.26 18.70
C TYR A 81 12.01 -6.40 20.06
N ALA A 82 11.31 -6.98 21.04
CA ALA A 82 11.75 -7.01 22.43
C ALA A 82 12.77 -8.14 22.71
N PRO A 83 13.65 -7.98 23.73
CA PRO A 83 14.46 -9.07 24.25
C PRO A 83 13.63 -10.29 24.67
N ASN A 84 13.94 -11.45 24.10
CA ASN A 84 13.27 -12.73 24.40
C ASN A 84 14.23 -13.92 24.14
N ARG A 85 13.81 -15.11 24.56
CA ARG A 85 14.55 -16.39 24.37
C ARG A 85 14.13 -17.18 23.13
N VAL A 86 13.09 -16.74 22.43
CA VAL A 86 12.52 -17.44 21.27
C VAL A 86 13.31 -17.11 19.99
N ILE A 87 13.59 -15.83 19.77
CA ILE A 87 14.30 -15.32 18.60
C ILE A 87 15.61 -14.66 19.05
N PRO A 88 16.77 -15.26 18.70
CA PRO A 88 18.07 -14.68 18.99
C PRO A 88 18.22 -13.28 18.40
N LYS A 89 18.93 -12.40 19.12
CA LYS A 89 19.12 -11.00 18.71
C LYS A 89 19.68 -10.87 17.28
N SER A 90 20.58 -11.77 16.87
CA SER A 90 21.17 -11.80 15.52
C SER A 90 20.20 -12.21 14.41
N GLN A 91 19.11 -12.88 14.76
CA GLN A 91 18.09 -13.33 13.80
C GLN A 91 16.95 -12.33 13.67
N ARG A 92 16.69 -11.50 14.69
CA ARG A 92 15.58 -10.53 14.67
C ARG A 92 15.60 -9.64 13.42
N PRO A 93 16.71 -8.98 13.02
CA PRO A 93 16.72 -8.12 11.83
C PRO A 93 16.52 -8.86 10.50
N LYS A 94 16.59 -10.20 10.49
CA LYS A 94 16.43 -11.00 9.26
C LYS A 94 14.98 -11.23 8.88
N TRP A 95 14.02 -10.85 9.74
CA TRP A 95 12.59 -10.91 9.47
C TRP A 95 12.24 -10.35 8.08
N ARG A 96 12.85 -9.23 7.70
CA ARG A 96 12.61 -8.55 6.41
C ARG A 96 12.91 -9.42 5.20
N PHE A 97 13.94 -10.27 5.28
CA PHE A 97 14.31 -11.18 4.20
C PHE A 97 13.35 -12.37 4.13
N LEU A 98 12.87 -12.85 5.28
CA LEU A 98 11.86 -13.90 5.36
C LEU A 98 10.56 -13.41 4.70
N VAL A 99 10.02 -12.28 5.15
CA VAL A 99 8.78 -11.70 4.62
C VAL A 99 8.90 -11.40 3.12
N LYS A 100 10.04 -10.85 2.69
CA LYS A 100 10.29 -10.60 1.26
C LYS A 100 10.26 -11.89 0.44
N GLY A 101 10.81 -12.97 0.99
CA GLY A 101 10.75 -14.31 0.40
C GLY A 101 9.32 -14.83 0.33
N TYR A 102 8.59 -14.76 1.44
CA TYR A 102 7.21 -15.23 1.55
C TYR A 102 6.30 -14.55 0.52
N ILE A 103 6.31 -13.21 0.46
CA ILE A 103 5.53 -12.44 -0.52
C ILE A 103 5.82 -12.91 -1.95
N LYS A 104 7.11 -13.12 -2.28
CA LYS A 104 7.52 -13.57 -3.63
C LYS A 104 7.03 -14.98 -3.95
N GLU A 105 7.08 -15.91 -3.00
CA GLU A 105 6.61 -17.27 -3.25
C GLU A 105 5.08 -17.34 -3.32
N LEU A 106 4.36 -16.67 -2.40
CA LEU A 106 2.90 -16.57 -2.43
C LEU A 106 2.40 -15.95 -3.74
N GLY A 107 3.08 -14.89 -4.21
CA GLY A 107 2.77 -14.21 -5.47
C GLY A 107 2.83 -15.10 -6.72
N LYS A 108 3.59 -16.21 -6.69
CA LYS A 108 3.71 -17.15 -7.81
C LYS A 108 2.55 -18.14 -7.89
N THR A 109 1.69 -18.22 -6.88
CA THR A 109 0.57 -19.17 -6.86
C THR A 109 -0.46 -18.79 -7.92
N ALA A 110 -0.72 -19.70 -8.87
CA ALA A 110 -1.67 -19.49 -9.96
C ALA A 110 -3.14 -19.67 -9.47
N PRO A 111 -4.12 -18.92 -10.02
CA PRO A 111 -5.54 -19.02 -9.65
C PRO A 111 -6.14 -20.43 -9.64
N GLU A 112 -5.66 -21.28 -10.54
CA GLU A 112 -6.11 -22.66 -10.73
C GLU A 112 -5.54 -23.63 -9.69
N SER A 113 -4.57 -23.18 -8.88
CA SER A 113 -3.98 -23.98 -7.82
C SER A 113 -5.01 -24.23 -6.70
N GLY A 114 -5.10 -25.46 -6.22
CA GLY A 114 -5.87 -25.79 -5.01
C GLY A 114 -5.39 -25.06 -3.74
N ARG A 115 -4.21 -24.44 -3.79
CA ARG A 115 -3.61 -23.65 -2.69
C ARG A 115 -3.83 -22.14 -2.85
N TYR A 116 -4.53 -21.70 -3.89
CA TYR A 116 -4.64 -20.27 -4.22
C TYR A 116 -5.31 -19.44 -3.12
N GLU A 117 -6.43 -19.92 -2.59
CA GLU A 117 -7.16 -19.22 -1.51
C GLU A 117 -6.26 -19.07 -0.29
N ARG A 118 -5.63 -20.17 0.15
CA ARG A 118 -4.73 -20.13 1.29
C ARG A 118 -3.52 -19.22 1.05
N ALA A 119 -2.97 -19.20 -0.16
CA ALA A 119 -1.89 -18.29 -0.50
C ALA A 119 -2.32 -16.82 -0.42
N SER A 120 -3.55 -16.51 -0.84
CA SER A 120 -4.12 -15.16 -0.76
C SER A 120 -4.35 -14.74 0.70
N GLU A 121 -4.86 -15.64 1.54
CA GLU A 121 -5.03 -15.41 2.98
C GLU A 121 -3.69 -15.11 3.69
N LEU A 122 -2.67 -15.93 3.43
CA LEU A 122 -1.34 -15.71 4.01
C LEU A 122 -0.73 -14.38 3.55
N LEU A 123 -0.95 -14.00 2.28
CA LEU A 123 -0.49 -12.72 1.75
C LEU A 123 -1.22 -11.54 2.43
N ARG A 124 -2.53 -11.65 2.64
CA ARG A 124 -3.33 -10.69 3.39
C ARG A 124 -2.81 -10.52 4.81
N ASP A 125 -2.58 -11.63 5.51
CA ASP A 125 -2.12 -11.61 6.90
C ASP A 125 -0.73 -10.96 7.02
N ILE A 126 0.16 -11.20 6.05
CA ILE A 126 1.45 -10.51 5.96
C ILE A 126 1.26 -9.02 5.72
N TYR A 127 0.41 -8.62 4.75
CA TYR A 127 0.17 -7.20 4.47
C TYR A 127 -0.41 -6.49 5.71
N ALA A 128 -1.40 -7.08 6.37
CA ALA A 128 -2.00 -6.54 7.59
C ALA A 128 -0.97 -6.38 8.73
N LEU A 129 -0.07 -7.36 8.90
CA LEU A 129 1.02 -7.26 9.86
C LEU A 129 1.97 -6.10 9.52
N LEU A 130 2.30 -5.89 8.24
CA LEU A 130 3.16 -4.77 7.82
C LEU A 130 2.48 -3.42 8.05
N CYS A 131 1.19 -3.29 7.76
CA CYS A 131 0.41 -2.09 8.11
C CYS A 131 0.46 -1.84 9.62
N GLN A 132 0.20 -2.87 10.43
CA GLN A 132 0.28 -2.76 11.88
C GLN A 132 1.69 -2.35 12.35
N ALA A 133 2.73 -2.91 11.76
CA ALA A 133 4.12 -2.59 12.10
C ALA A 133 4.56 -1.17 11.70
N CYS A 134 3.78 -0.46 10.88
CA CYS A 134 4.02 0.97 10.62
C CYS A 134 3.47 1.88 11.74
N ASN A 135 2.45 1.41 12.48
CA ASN A 135 1.87 2.14 13.60
C ASN A 135 2.39 1.67 14.96
N TYR A 136 2.91 0.45 15.05
CA TYR A 136 3.36 -0.18 16.29
C TYR A 136 4.76 -0.78 16.14
N TYR A 137 5.54 -0.72 17.22
CA TYR A 137 6.88 -1.32 17.30
C TYR A 137 6.84 -2.86 17.38
N LEU A 138 6.48 -3.53 16.28
CA LEU A 138 6.59 -4.99 16.13
C LEU A 138 8.00 -5.41 15.69
N PHE A 139 8.74 -4.49 15.08
CA PHE A 139 10.10 -4.67 14.59
C PHE A 139 10.94 -3.43 14.93
N SER A 140 12.26 -3.57 14.92
CA SER A 140 13.18 -2.42 15.05
C SER A 140 13.30 -1.69 13.73
N THR A 141 12.20 -1.09 13.28
CA THR A 141 12.14 -0.21 12.10
C THR A 141 11.01 0.80 12.28
N GLU A 142 11.13 1.91 11.58
CA GLU A 142 10.10 2.93 11.50
C GLU A 142 9.21 2.79 10.26
N ASP A 143 9.59 1.89 9.34
CA ASP A 143 8.83 1.60 8.13
C ASP A 143 9.03 0.14 7.72
N ALA A 144 7.99 -0.67 7.92
CA ALA A 144 8.03 -2.10 7.67
C ALA A 144 8.06 -2.43 6.16
N PHE A 145 7.31 -1.70 5.35
CA PHE A 145 7.25 -1.89 3.90
C PHE A 145 8.61 -1.62 3.25
N ARG A 146 9.22 -0.48 3.56
CA ARG A 146 10.57 -0.12 3.11
C ARG A 146 11.61 -1.15 3.54
N SER A 147 11.47 -1.69 4.75
CA SER A 147 12.40 -2.70 5.28
C SER A 147 12.35 -4.02 4.50
N VAL A 148 11.16 -4.46 4.09
CA VAL A 148 10.95 -5.65 3.24
C VAL A 148 11.32 -5.35 1.78
N GLY A 149 11.34 -4.07 1.40
CA GLY A 149 11.71 -3.61 0.06
C GLY A 149 10.56 -3.70 -0.92
N TRP A 150 9.36 -3.31 -0.46
CA TRP A 150 8.15 -3.14 -1.26
C TRP A 150 7.55 -1.77 -0.99
N ARG A 151 7.02 -1.10 -2.02
CA ARG A 151 6.12 0.04 -1.80
C ARG A 151 4.77 -0.52 -1.35
N GLN A 152 4.09 0.17 -0.43
CA GLN A 152 2.84 -0.34 0.13
C GLN A 152 1.77 -0.51 -0.95
N GLU A 153 1.63 0.44 -1.86
CA GLU A 153 0.72 0.37 -3.01
C GLU A 153 1.00 -0.82 -3.95
N GLU A 154 2.26 -1.17 -4.17
CA GLU A 154 2.64 -2.31 -5.03
C GLU A 154 2.28 -3.65 -4.38
N LEU A 155 2.52 -3.77 -3.06
CA LEU A 155 2.13 -4.96 -2.32
C LEU A 155 0.61 -5.06 -2.18
N PHE A 156 -0.07 -3.91 -2.00
CA PHE A 156 -1.52 -3.86 -1.95
C PHE A 156 -2.14 -4.26 -3.30
N HIS A 157 -1.58 -3.80 -4.42
CA HIS A 157 -2.00 -4.22 -5.75
C HIS A 157 -1.86 -5.74 -5.93
N LEU A 158 -0.71 -6.32 -5.54
CA LEU A 158 -0.54 -7.77 -5.57
C LEU A 158 -1.61 -8.49 -4.74
N LEU A 159 -1.90 -7.99 -3.53
CA LEU A 159 -2.95 -8.54 -2.68
C LEU A 159 -4.33 -8.46 -3.34
N VAL A 160 -4.74 -7.28 -3.81
CA VAL A 160 -6.05 -7.08 -4.46
C VAL A 160 -6.21 -7.97 -5.68
N SER A 161 -5.22 -8.01 -6.57
CA SER A 161 -5.27 -8.89 -7.76
C SER A 161 -5.31 -10.37 -7.38
N LYS A 162 -4.66 -10.78 -6.29
CA LYS A 162 -4.76 -12.16 -5.79
C LYS A 162 -6.14 -12.46 -5.24
N THR A 163 -6.67 -11.58 -4.39
CA THR A 163 -8.00 -11.72 -3.79
C THR A 163 -9.10 -11.81 -4.85
N PHE A 164 -9.02 -11.01 -5.91
CA PHE A 164 -10.01 -11.02 -7.00
C PHE A 164 -9.73 -12.02 -8.12
N GLY A 165 -8.60 -12.73 -8.11
CA GLY A 165 -8.23 -13.63 -9.20
C GLY A 165 -9.13 -14.85 -9.39
N LYS A 166 -10.02 -15.16 -8.43
CA LYS A 166 -11.11 -16.15 -8.56
C LYS A 166 -12.48 -15.53 -8.83
N GLY A 167 -12.55 -14.22 -9.02
CA GLY A 167 -13.78 -13.47 -9.19
C GLY A 167 -14.10 -12.58 -7.98
N PHE A 168 -15.19 -11.82 -8.12
CA PHE A 168 -15.68 -10.90 -7.11
C PHE A 168 -16.76 -11.56 -6.25
N SER A 169 -16.66 -11.39 -4.94
CA SER A 169 -17.71 -11.72 -3.98
C SER A 169 -17.95 -10.52 -3.07
N LYS A 170 -19.10 -10.48 -2.38
CA LYS A 170 -19.37 -9.39 -1.44
C LYS A 170 -18.31 -9.33 -0.34
N GLU A 171 -17.89 -10.48 0.15
CA GLU A 171 -16.92 -10.64 1.23
C GLU A 171 -15.55 -10.14 0.80
N ASN A 172 -15.07 -10.55 -0.38
CA ASN A 172 -13.73 -10.19 -0.84
C ASN A 172 -13.64 -8.71 -1.26
N VAL A 173 -14.71 -8.15 -1.84
CA VAL A 173 -14.80 -6.72 -2.17
C VAL A 173 -14.85 -5.91 -0.88
N ALA A 174 -15.66 -6.33 0.10
CA ALA A 174 -15.77 -5.64 1.38
C ALA A 174 -14.41 -5.62 2.12
N GLU A 175 -13.71 -6.76 2.15
CA GLU A 175 -12.42 -6.88 2.81
C GLU A 175 -11.37 -5.93 2.18
N MET A 176 -11.23 -5.94 0.86
CA MET A 176 -10.27 -5.05 0.18
C MET A 176 -10.66 -3.58 0.31
N THR A 177 -11.96 -3.27 0.33
CA THR A 177 -12.48 -1.91 0.58
C THR A 177 -12.10 -1.40 1.95
N ILE A 178 -12.26 -2.23 2.99
CA ILE A 178 -11.85 -1.88 4.35
C ILE A 178 -10.32 -1.68 4.39
N MET A 179 -9.55 -2.60 3.82
CA MET A 179 -8.08 -2.51 3.82
C MET A 179 -7.52 -1.34 3.03
N ALA A 180 -8.24 -0.81 2.03
CA ALA A 180 -7.84 0.39 1.30
C ALA A 180 -8.03 1.69 2.10
N CYS A 181 -8.96 1.70 3.07
CA CYS A 181 -9.35 2.89 3.82
C CYS A 181 -8.86 2.89 5.28
N THR A 182 -8.22 1.80 5.72
CA THR A 182 -7.85 1.57 7.12
C THR A 182 -6.46 0.93 7.24
N GLY A 183 -5.92 0.96 8.45
CA GLY A 183 -4.64 0.35 8.77
C GLY A 183 -3.46 1.31 8.67
N GLY A 184 -2.32 0.91 9.22
CA GLY A 184 -1.13 1.77 9.21
C GLY A 184 -0.53 1.96 7.81
N LEU A 185 -0.10 3.18 7.55
CA LEU A 185 0.59 3.54 6.31
C LEU A 185 2.11 3.55 6.52
N SER A 186 2.82 3.13 5.48
CA SER A 186 4.23 3.47 5.30
C SER A 186 4.39 4.99 5.34
N ARG A 187 5.54 5.47 5.81
CA ARG A 187 5.87 6.90 5.82
C ARG A 187 5.95 7.52 4.42
N GLU A 188 6.00 6.67 3.39
CA GLU A 188 6.08 7.04 1.97
C GLU A 188 4.73 6.80 1.26
N SER A 189 3.63 6.63 1.99
CA SER A 189 2.31 6.29 1.42
C SER A 189 1.18 7.14 2.01
N LEU A 190 0.12 7.31 1.22
CA LEU A 190 -1.15 7.96 1.57
C LEU A 190 -2.29 7.01 1.19
N TYR A 191 -3.43 7.10 1.88
CA TYR A 191 -4.60 6.27 1.60
C TYR A 191 -5.07 6.37 0.14
N TYR A 192 -4.94 7.54 -0.51
CA TYR A 192 -5.22 7.69 -1.94
C TYR A 192 -4.44 6.68 -2.81
N GLY A 193 -3.23 6.29 -2.42
CA GLY A 193 -2.47 5.26 -3.13
C GLY A 193 -3.14 3.88 -3.08
N GLN A 194 -3.65 3.47 -1.91
CA GLN A 194 -4.37 2.20 -1.79
C GLN A 194 -5.77 2.28 -2.44
N GLN A 195 -6.47 3.40 -2.27
CA GLN A 195 -7.79 3.64 -2.85
C GLN A 195 -7.76 3.64 -4.38
N THR A 196 -6.77 4.29 -5.00
CA THR A 196 -6.58 4.27 -6.46
C THR A 196 -6.27 2.86 -6.98
N VAL A 197 -5.42 2.10 -6.27
CA VAL A 197 -5.16 0.69 -6.59
C VAL A 197 -6.46 -0.11 -6.57
N LEU A 198 -7.25 -0.03 -5.49
CA LEU A 198 -8.52 -0.74 -5.40
C LEU A 198 -9.48 -0.31 -6.51
N LEU A 199 -9.67 0.99 -6.71
CA LEU A 199 -10.54 1.55 -7.75
C LEU A 199 -10.18 1.01 -9.13
N SER A 200 -8.88 0.92 -9.43
CA SER A 200 -8.40 0.40 -10.71
C SER A 200 -8.73 -1.09 -10.91
N GLU A 201 -8.87 -1.86 -9.83
CA GLU A 201 -9.15 -3.29 -9.85
C GLU A 201 -10.65 -3.63 -9.82
N LEU A 202 -11.52 -2.71 -9.37
CA LEU A 202 -12.97 -2.85 -9.44
C LEU A 202 -13.47 -2.56 -10.87
N LYS A 203 -13.31 -3.56 -11.77
CA LYS A 203 -13.45 -3.36 -13.23
C LYS A 203 -14.86 -3.06 -13.73
N THR A 204 -15.90 -3.42 -12.97
CA THR A 204 -17.30 -3.32 -13.42
C THR A 204 -18.14 -2.50 -12.46
N SER A 205 -19.22 -1.90 -12.96
CA SER A 205 -20.06 -1.00 -12.15
C SER A 205 -20.73 -1.70 -10.98
N ASP A 206 -21.20 -2.94 -11.16
CA ASP A 206 -21.80 -3.75 -10.10
C ASP A 206 -20.84 -3.98 -8.92
N VAL A 207 -19.57 -4.26 -9.22
CA VAL A 207 -18.52 -4.45 -8.21
C VAL A 207 -18.17 -3.14 -7.50
N LYS A 208 -18.16 -2.01 -8.23
CA LYS A 208 -18.02 -0.68 -7.62
C LYS A 208 -19.17 -0.37 -6.66
N TYR A 209 -20.41 -0.69 -7.03
CA TYR A 209 -21.55 -0.53 -6.12
C TYR A 209 -21.45 -1.44 -4.89
N MET A 210 -20.93 -2.67 -5.01
CA MET A 210 -20.65 -3.52 -3.84
C MET A 210 -19.71 -2.83 -2.85
N ALA A 211 -18.61 -2.24 -3.35
CA ALA A 211 -17.70 -1.47 -2.51
C ALA A 211 -18.39 -0.24 -1.89
N MET A 212 -19.22 0.49 -2.64
CA MET A 212 -20.00 1.64 -2.13
C MET A 212 -20.96 1.25 -1.00
N GLU A 213 -21.59 0.07 -1.07
CA GLU A 213 -22.44 -0.42 0.03
C GLU A 213 -21.60 -0.74 1.27
N THR A 214 -20.47 -1.43 1.13
CA THR A 214 -19.53 -1.65 2.25
C THR A 214 -19.10 -0.34 2.89
N ILE A 215 -18.76 0.67 2.07
CA ILE A 215 -18.37 1.99 2.56
C ILE A 215 -19.47 2.60 3.42
N LYS A 216 -20.74 2.56 2.97
CA LYS A 216 -21.87 3.11 3.73
C LYS A 216 -22.02 2.43 5.09
N GLU A 217 -21.94 1.10 5.13
CA GLU A 217 -22.01 0.31 6.35
C GLU A 217 -20.87 0.66 7.32
N GLU A 218 -19.64 0.73 6.82
CA GLU A 218 -18.44 0.98 7.61
C GLU A 218 -18.35 2.43 8.10
N VAL A 219 -18.86 3.42 7.34
CA VAL A 219 -19.03 4.80 7.79
C VAL A 219 -20.05 4.89 8.92
N GLN A 220 -21.21 4.24 8.76
CA GLN A 220 -22.27 4.26 9.77
C GLN A 220 -21.79 3.65 11.09
N LYS A 221 -21.18 2.47 11.03
CA LYS A 221 -20.59 1.77 12.18
C LYS A 221 -19.55 2.61 12.92
N ARG A 222 -18.71 3.37 12.20
CA ARG A 222 -17.71 4.26 12.83
C ARG A 222 -18.34 5.48 13.45
N LYS A 223 -19.37 6.06 12.83
CA LYS A 223 -20.12 7.18 13.41
C LYS A 223 -20.82 6.79 14.71
N GLU A 224 -21.40 5.59 14.75
CA GLU A 224 -22.00 5.03 15.97
C GLU A 224 -20.95 4.94 17.08
N LYS A 225 -19.80 4.29 16.81
CA LYS A 225 -18.68 4.23 17.76
C LYS A 225 -18.19 5.61 18.20
N LEU A 226 -18.04 6.54 17.26
CA LEU A 226 -17.58 7.90 17.53
C LEU A 226 -18.53 8.67 18.46
N SER A 227 -19.84 8.37 18.40
CA SER A 227 -20.85 8.99 19.27
C SER A 227 -20.76 8.52 20.72
N GLU A 228 -20.20 7.33 20.96
CA GLU A 228 -19.98 6.75 22.29
C GLU A 228 -18.72 7.30 22.98
N LEU A 229 -17.80 7.91 22.23
CA LEU A 229 -16.52 8.40 22.73
C LEU A 229 -16.58 9.82 23.31
N VAL A 230 -15.89 10.01 24.43
CA VAL A 230 -15.71 11.32 25.08
C VAL A 230 -14.78 12.20 24.23
N ARG A 231 -14.98 13.53 24.29
CA ARG A 231 -14.31 14.54 23.45
C ARG A 231 -12.78 14.42 23.33
N PHE A 232 -12.08 13.96 24.36
CA PHE A 232 -10.61 13.88 24.38
C PHE A 232 -10.07 12.46 24.27
N ASP A 233 -10.90 11.52 23.78
CA ASP A 233 -10.44 10.17 23.52
C ASP A 233 -9.57 10.14 22.25
N HIS A 234 -8.33 9.67 22.41
CA HIS A 234 -7.38 9.45 21.32
C HIS A 234 -7.94 8.60 20.16
N GLN A 235 -8.94 7.74 20.41
CA GLN A 235 -9.56 6.93 19.37
C GLN A 235 -10.44 7.74 18.41
N ARG A 236 -10.87 8.95 18.81
CA ARG A 236 -11.68 9.81 17.96
C ARG A 236 -10.96 10.18 16.67
N ASP A 237 -9.70 10.58 16.78
CA ASP A 237 -8.90 11.03 15.63
C ASP A 237 -8.78 9.92 14.58
N TYR A 238 -8.50 8.68 15.02
CA TYR A 238 -8.44 7.52 14.12
C TYR A 238 -9.79 7.22 13.47
N LEU A 239 -10.90 7.29 14.20
CA LEU A 239 -12.23 7.05 13.63
C LEU A 239 -12.66 8.14 12.64
N GLU A 240 -12.36 9.40 12.95
CA GLU A 240 -12.66 10.53 12.07
C GLU A 240 -11.83 10.44 10.77
N GLU A 241 -10.55 10.09 10.87
CA GLU A 241 -9.69 9.83 9.71
C GLU A 241 -10.21 8.67 8.86
N GLU A 242 -10.53 7.52 9.47
CA GLU A 242 -11.08 6.37 8.75
C GLU A 242 -12.40 6.73 8.04
N ILE A 243 -13.31 7.46 8.69
CA ILE A 243 -14.56 7.92 8.06
C ILE A 243 -14.28 8.78 6.83
N ASN A 244 -13.31 9.70 6.93
CA ASN A 244 -12.93 10.55 5.81
C ASN A 244 -12.31 9.75 4.67
N ASN A 245 -11.44 8.78 4.96
CA ASN A 245 -10.86 7.89 3.95
C ASN A 245 -11.95 7.08 3.22
N PHE A 246 -12.94 6.56 3.96
CA PHE A 246 -14.09 5.89 3.35
C PHE A 246 -14.90 6.85 2.47
N CYS A 247 -15.11 8.10 2.91
CA CYS A 247 -15.78 9.11 2.09
C CYS A 247 -14.99 9.43 0.81
N ASP A 248 -13.67 9.54 0.89
CA ASP A 248 -12.79 9.77 -0.25
C ASP A 248 -12.95 8.67 -1.31
N LEU A 249 -12.87 7.40 -0.89
CA LEU A 249 -13.07 6.27 -1.79
C LEU A 249 -14.50 6.26 -2.38
N PHE A 250 -15.52 6.61 -1.59
CA PHE A 250 -16.90 6.71 -2.09
C PHE A 250 -17.00 7.74 -3.21
N LEU A 251 -16.42 8.93 -3.01
CA LEU A 251 -16.44 9.98 -4.02
C LEU A 251 -15.71 9.52 -5.28
N MET A 252 -14.52 8.95 -5.14
CA MET A 252 -13.76 8.43 -6.29
C MET A 252 -14.53 7.37 -7.09
N LEU A 253 -15.23 6.46 -6.40
CA LEU A 253 -16.10 5.47 -7.04
C LEU A 253 -17.25 6.14 -7.80
N SER A 254 -17.95 7.08 -7.18
CA SER A 254 -19.04 7.85 -7.83
C SER A 254 -18.55 8.62 -9.05
N LEU A 255 -17.40 9.30 -8.97
CA LEU A 255 -16.81 10.00 -10.12
C LEU A 255 -16.49 9.02 -11.24
N SER A 256 -15.90 7.86 -10.92
CA SER A 256 -15.59 6.82 -11.92
C SER A 256 -16.82 6.15 -12.54
N LEU A 257 -18.01 6.37 -11.97
CA LEU A 257 -19.32 5.91 -12.46
C LEU A 257 -20.09 7.03 -13.17
N ALA A 258 -19.51 8.23 -13.29
CA ALA A 258 -20.17 9.45 -13.76
C ALA A 258 -21.41 9.85 -12.92
N GLU A 259 -21.40 9.52 -11.62
CA GLU A 259 -22.45 9.85 -10.64
C GLU A 259 -22.01 11.00 -9.71
N THR A 260 -21.43 12.05 -10.29
CA THR A 260 -20.80 13.16 -9.57
C THR A 260 -21.74 13.80 -8.55
N GLU A 261 -22.98 14.11 -8.93
CA GLU A 261 -23.93 14.80 -8.04
C GLU A 261 -24.24 13.97 -6.77
N GLN A 262 -24.53 12.68 -6.93
CA GLN A 262 -24.81 11.78 -5.80
C GLN A 262 -23.58 11.59 -4.92
N GLY A 263 -22.41 11.39 -5.54
CA GLY A 263 -21.12 11.23 -4.86
C GLY A 263 -20.79 12.42 -3.97
N VAL A 264 -20.88 13.64 -4.53
CA VAL A 264 -20.59 14.89 -3.82
C VAL A 264 -21.57 15.12 -2.67
N LYS A 265 -22.87 14.87 -2.89
CA LYS A 265 -23.87 14.98 -1.81
C LYS A 265 -23.55 14.03 -0.65
N TYR A 266 -23.17 12.79 -0.94
CA TYR A 266 -22.78 11.83 0.09
C TYR A 266 -21.52 12.28 0.82
N TYR A 267 -20.49 12.70 0.07
CA TYR A 267 -19.19 13.13 0.60
C TYR A 267 -19.33 14.27 1.60
N PHE A 268 -20.00 15.37 1.20
CA PHE A 268 -20.18 16.55 2.06
C PHE A 268 -21.07 16.29 3.27
N LYS A 269 -22.02 15.35 3.15
CA LYS A 269 -22.88 14.95 4.27
C LYS A 269 -22.10 14.14 5.30
N ASN A 270 -21.18 13.29 4.85
CA ASN A 270 -20.60 12.26 5.71
C ASN A 270 -19.20 12.56 6.24
N SER A 271 -18.39 13.32 5.52
CA SER A 271 -17.05 13.70 5.94
C SER A 271 -17.07 14.51 7.24
N ILE A 272 -16.10 14.24 8.10
CA ILE A 272 -15.92 14.86 9.41
C ILE A 272 -14.70 15.76 9.34
N GLU A 273 -14.94 17.05 9.10
CA GLU A 273 -13.91 18.09 9.14
C GLU A 273 -14.52 19.34 9.76
N MET A 274 -13.72 20.04 10.57
CA MET A 274 -14.18 21.27 11.22
C MET A 274 -14.45 22.39 10.19
N GLN A 275 -13.59 22.50 9.18
CA GLN A 275 -13.69 23.53 8.15
C GLN A 275 -14.29 22.96 6.87
N LYS A 276 -15.43 23.49 6.45
CA LYS A 276 -16.09 23.07 5.20
C LYS A 276 -15.26 23.33 3.95
N GLU A 277 -14.34 24.29 4.02
CA GLU A 277 -13.37 24.55 2.96
C GLU A 277 -12.40 23.38 2.77
N ILE A 278 -11.96 22.72 3.85
CA ILE A 278 -11.09 21.53 3.77
C ILE A 278 -11.83 20.37 3.08
N ILE A 279 -13.11 20.17 3.39
CA ILE A 279 -13.95 19.17 2.71
C ILE A 279 -14.01 19.47 1.20
N LEU A 280 -14.19 20.74 0.82
CA LEU A 280 -14.20 21.12 -0.59
C LEU A 280 -12.84 20.86 -1.25
N TYR A 281 -11.74 21.25 -0.60
CA TYR A 281 -10.39 21.01 -1.11
C TYR A 281 -10.12 19.52 -1.37
N ARG A 282 -10.43 18.65 -0.40
CA ARG A 282 -10.23 17.19 -0.55
C ARG A 282 -11.12 16.57 -1.62
N ALA A 283 -12.36 17.05 -1.75
CA ALA A 283 -13.25 16.59 -2.83
C ALA A 283 -12.70 16.94 -4.23
N LEU A 284 -12.09 18.13 -4.38
CA LEU A 284 -11.44 18.55 -5.62
C LEU A 284 -10.17 17.74 -5.90
N GLU A 285 -9.38 17.46 -4.87
CA GLU A 285 -8.20 16.59 -4.96
C GLU A 285 -8.56 15.18 -5.45
N ALA A 286 -9.70 14.62 -5.01
CA ALA A 286 -10.20 13.35 -5.53
C ALA A 286 -10.49 13.38 -7.05
N ALA A 287 -11.04 14.49 -7.56
CA ALA A 287 -11.25 14.67 -9.00
C ALA A 287 -9.93 14.84 -9.76
N ASP A 288 -8.96 15.58 -9.19
CA ASP A 288 -7.63 15.74 -9.77
C ASP A 288 -6.85 14.42 -9.86
N ILE A 289 -6.96 13.57 -8.83
CA ILE A 289 -6.37 12.22 -8.81
C ILE A 289 -6.92 11.37 -9.97
N LEU A 290 -8.20 11.52 -10.30
CA LEU A 290 -8.84 10.84 -11.43
C LEU A 290 -8.62 11.53 -12.77
N GLY A 291 -8.04 12.73 -12.78
CA GLY A 291 -7.85 13.54 -13.99
C GLY A 291 -9.16 14.03 -14.61
N ASP A 292 -10.21 14.21 -13.81
CA ASP A 292 -11.55 14.60 -14.28
C ASP A 292 -11.83 16.09 -14.04
N ASP A 293 -11.44 16.92 -15.02
CA ASP A 293 -11.65 18.37 -14.99
C ASP A 293 -13.14 18.77 -14.99
N GLU A 294 -14.03 17.95 -15.56
CA GLU A 294 -15.48 18.20 -15.57
C GLU A 294 -16.06 18.01 -14.17
N ALA A 295 -15.78 16.86 -13.55
CA ALA A 295 -16.14 16.59 -12.16
C ALA A 295 -15.56 17.64 -11.21
N TRP A 296 -14.30 18.03 -11.40
CA TRP A 296 -13.65 19.07 -10.59
C TRP A 296 -14.46 20.38 -10.62
N ILE A 297 -14.87 20.83 -11.81
CA ILE A 297 -15.68 22.05 -11.99
C ILE A 297 -17.06 21.92 -11.34
N GLU A 298 -17.71 20.76 -11.46
CA GLU A 298 -19.00 20.50 -10.82
C GLU A 298 -18.90 20.53 -9.29
N ILE A 299 -17.88 19.88 -8.73
CA ILE A 299 -17.59 19.90 -7.28
C ILE A 299 -17.33 21.32 -6.80
N TYR A 300 -16.54 22.10 -7.54
CA TYR A 300 -16.24 23.49 -7.20
C TYR A 300 -17.53 24.33 -7.15
N LYS A 301 -18.38 24.23 -8.19
CA LYS A 301 -19.68 24.90 -8.23
C LYS A 301 -20.60 24.45 -7.10
N TYR A 302 -20.59 23.17 -6.76
CA TYR A 302 -21.33 22.65 -5.60
C TYR A 302 -20.89 23.33 -4.30
N GLY A 303 -19.58 23.49 -4.09
CA GLY A 303 -19.03 24.21 -2.94
C GLY A 303 -19.55 25.65 -2.84
N LEU A 304 -19.57 26.37 -3.96
CA LEU A 304 -20.13 27.73 -4.04
C LEU A 304 -21.63 27.76 -3.70
N LEU A 305 -22.41 26.81 -4.22
CA LEU A 305 -23.84 26.68 -3.90
C LEU A 305 -24.08 26.43 -2.40
N LYS A 306 -23.14 25.76 -1.73
CA LYS A 306 -23.14 25.56 -0.27
C LYS A 306 -22.59 26.75 0.50
N LYS A 307 -22.32 27.88 -0.15
CA LYS A 307 -21.75 29.10 0.43
C LYS A 307 -20.38 28.87 1.10
N ILE A 308 -19.64 27.87 0.62
CA ILE A 308 -18.26 27.63 1.05
C ILE A 308 -17.38 28.60 0.28
N LYS A 309 -16.57 29.38 0.98
CA LYS A 309 -15.59 30.28 0.35
C LYS A 309 -14.33 29.45 0.03
N PRO A 310 -14.00 29.19 -1.25
CA PRO A 310 -12.77 28.48 -1.61
C PRO A 310 -11.56 29.37 -1.38
N ARG A 311 -10.38 28.77 -1.16
CA ARG A 311 -9.10 29.50 -1.16
C ARG A 311 -8.78 30.08 -2.54
N ASP A 312 -7.89 31.08 -2.55
CA ASP A 312 -7.59 31.86 -3.76
C ASP A 312 -6.97 31.00 -4.87
N GLU A 313 -6.15 30.00 -4.50
CA GLU A 313 -5.55 29.05 -5.44
C GLU A 313 -6.62 28.25 -6.20
N LEU A 314 -7.64 27.74 -5.51
CA LEU A 314 -8.75 27.01 -6.13
C LEU A 314 -9.58 27.92 -7.04
N THR A 315 -9.73 29.19 -6.68
CA THR A 315 -10.43 30.17 -7.53
C THR A 315 -9.68 30.41 -8.84
N LYS A 316 -8.34 30.44 -8.78
CA LYS A 316 -7.50 30.58 -9.97
C LYS A 316 -7.60 29.32 -10.84
N GLU A 317 -7.48 28.14 -10.24
CA GLU A 317 -7.57 26.86 -10.94
C GLU A 317 -8.93 26.66 -11.64
N TYR A 318 -10.03 27.04 -10.97
CA TYR A 318 -11.36 27.03 -11.58
C TYR A 318 -11.43 27.83 -12.89
N LYS A 319 -10.85 29.04 -12.90
CA LYS A 319 -10.82 29.89 -14.11
C LYS A 319 -10.00 29.24 -15.23
N GLU A 320 -8.88 28.61 -14.89
CA GLU A 320 -8.02 27.91 -15.85
C GLU A 320 -8.73 26.69 -16.45
N LYS A 321 -9.27 25.79 -15.62
CA LYS A 321 -9.99 24.58 -16.08
C LYS A 321 -11.24 24.95 -16.88
N SER A 322 -12.05 25.91 -16.42
CA SER A 322 -13.25 26.38 -17.15
C SER A 322 -12.91 27.00 -18.51
N GLY A 323 -11.78 27.72 -18.60
CA GLY A 323 -11.27 28.29 -19.84
C GLY A 323 -10.72 27.25 -20.83
N ARG A 324 -10.30 26.06 -20.36
CA ARG A 324 -9.88 24.95 -21.22
C ARG A 324 -11.08 24.23 -21.83
N ILE A 325 -12.07 23.85 -21.01
CA ILE A 325 -13.26 23.11 -21.49
C ILE A 325 -14.04 23.91 -22.54
N SER A 326 -14.20 25.21 -22.33
CA SER A 326 -14.87 26.09 -23.30
C SER A 326 -14.16 26.16 -24.66
N LYS A 327 -12.84 25.94 -24.72
CA LYS A 327 -12.08 25.86 -25.98
C LYS A 327 -12.18 24.50 -26.66
N THR A 328 -12.33 23.43 -25.88
CA THR A 328 -12.42 22.06 -26.41
C THR A 328 -13.80 21.77 -27.02
N GLN A 329 -14.87 22.39 -26.51
CA GLN A 329 -16.24 22.25 -27.04
C GLN A 329 -16.57 23.19 -28.22
N GLY A 330 -15.63 24.05 -28.62
CA GLY A 330 -15.82 25.07 -29.66
C GLY A 330 -15.32 24.70 -31.06
N PHE A 331 -15.11 23.41 -31.36
CA PHE A 331 -14.67 22.90 -32.66
C PHE A 331 -15.67 21.94 -33.29
#